data_AF-A0A1V5FI15-F1
#
_entry.id   AF-A0A1V5FI15-F1
#
_cell.length_a   1.000
_cell.length_b   1.000
_cell.length_c   1.000
_cell.angle_alpha   90.00
_cell.angle_beta   90.00
_cell.angle_gamma   90.00
#
_symmetry.space_group_name_H-M   'P 1'
#
loop_
_entity.id
_entity.type
_entity.pdbx_description
1 polymer ?
#
loop_
_entity_poly.entity_id
_entity_poly.type
_entity_poly.pdbx_seq_one_letter_code
_entity_poly.pdbx_strand_id
1 'polypeptide(L)'
;MAAIGKTCWNGGALLALTLIGAAALTGCARQPRLPFRYDAEGFPVQDKRFERHVQRDFFHHFSRTVYDPVTPPPYGYQGDKQTVYEQWGLPDYERREFKSINGEEVDEWLYLPENRIFQFIGDVMVYDGPLTDYEQILLRRGYPSRSEVQMTDTGTRIDVFVYDGVFQPMLEEYHFQNGYLTQFQEGR
;
A
#
# COMPACT_ATOMS: atom_id res chain seq x y z
N MET A 1 -36.28 39.72 64.96
CA MET A 1 -35.10 38.84 64.74
C MET A 1 -35.55 37.80 63.71
N ALA A 2 -35.43 38.00 62.39
CA ALA A 2 -34.23 38.00 61.54
C ALA A 2 -33.34 36.77 61.81
N ALA A 3 -32.93 35.90 60.89
CA ALA A 3 -32.86 35.96 59.41
C ALA A 3 -32.82 34.51 58.83
N ILE A 4 -33.55 34.22 57.74
CA ILE A 4 -33.06 34.05 56.35
C ILE A 4 -32.10 32.86 56.17
N GLY A 5 -32.69 31.72 55.76
CA GLY A 5 -31.97 30.55 55.25
C GLY A 5 -31.56 30.74 53.79
N LYS A 6 -30.28 30.48 53.50
CA LYS A 6 -29.67 30.55 52.17
C LYS A 6 -30.03 29.32 51.34
N THR A 7 -30.70 29.52 50.22
CA THR A 7 -30.89 28.52 49.16
C THR A 7 -29.59 28.31 48.38
N CYS A 8 -29.10 27.07 48.35
CA CYS A 8 -27.96 26.65 47.54
C CYS A 8 -28.39 26.40 46.09
N TRP A 9 -27.62 26.98 45.17
CA TRP A 9 -27.14 26.41 43.90
C TRP A 9 -28.05 25.42 43.15
N ASN A 10 -28.74 25.92 42.11
CA ASN A 10 -29.11 25.14 40.93
C ASN A 10 -28.59 25.89 39.69
N GLY A 11 -27.32 25.67 39.36
CA GLY A 11 -26.65 26.32 38.24
C GLY A 11 -25.61 25.40 37.60
N GLY A 12 -26.02 24.17 37.24
CA GLY A 12 -25.08 23.17 36.74
C GLY A 12 -25.70 22.07 35.89
N ALA A 13 -26.75 22.36 35.12
CA ALA A 13 -27.43 21.33 34.31
C ALA A 13 -27.67 21.72 32.83
N LEU A 14 -27.05 22.79 32.33
CA LEU A 14 -27.30 23.29 30.96
C LEU A 14 -26.09 23.26 30.01
N LEU A 15 -24.93 22.78 30.47
CA LEU A 15 -23.69 22.71 29.67
C LEU A 15 -23.28 21.30 29.24
N ALA A 16 -23.99 20.25 29.66
CA ALA A 16 -23.65 18.86 29.33
C ALA A 16 -24.36 18.31 28.08
N LEU A 17 -25.41 18.97 27.57
CA LEU A 17 -26.20 18.49 26.43
C LEU A 17 -25.76 19.05 25.07
N THR A 18 -24.90 20.07 25.03
CA THR A 18 -24.36 20.64 23.78
C THR A 18 -23.13 19.93 23.24
N LEU A 19 -22.45 19.09 24.03
CA LEU A 19 -21.28 18.32 23.58
C LEU A 19 -21.63 16.97 22.93
N ILE A 20 -22.86 16.47 23.11
CA ILE A 20 -23.29 15.19 22.53
C ILE A 20 -23.84 15.36 21.10
N GLY A 21 -24.33 16.56 20.74
CA GLY A 21 -24.83 16.85 19.38
C GLY A 21 -23.74 17.07 18.31
N ALA A 22 -22.52 17.44 18.72
CA ALA A 22 -21.43 17.73 17.79
C ALA A 22 -20.65 16.47 17.33
N ALA A 23 -20.83 15.32 17.98
CA ALA A 23 -20.16 14.07 17.61
C ALA A 23 -20.89 13.26 16.52
N ALA A 24 -22.13 13.62 16.19
CA ALA A 24 -22.94 12.88 15.20
C ALA A 24 -22.79 13.41 13.75
N LEU A 25 -22.16 14.57 13.54
CA LEU A 25 -22.02 15.18 12.21
C LEU A 25 -20.61 15.05 11.59
N THR A 26 -19.64 14.47 12.30
CA THR A 26 -18.31 14.15 11.76
C THR A 26 -18.21 12.72 11.23
N GLY A 27 -19.28 11.93 11.34
CA GLY A 27 -19.42 10.62 10.72
C GLY A 27 -19.73 10.72 9.22
N CYS A 28 -18.95 11.48 8.45
CA CYS A 28 -18.82 11.21 7.02
C CYS A 28 -18.16 9.83 6.92
N ALA A 29 -18.99 8.79 6.98
CA ALA A 29 -18.61 7.43 6.68
C ALA A 29 -17.80 7.47 5.39
N ARG A 30 -16.50 7.15 5.49
CA ARG A 30 -15.70 6.81 4.31
C ARG A 30 -16.44 5.65 3.67
N GLN A 31 -17.26 5.93 2.65
CA GLN A 31 -17.77 4.86 1.81
C GLN A 31 -16.55 4.06 1.36
N PRO A 32 -16.54 2.74 1.57
CA PRO A 32 -15.45 1.91 1.07
C PRO A 32 -15.38 2.18 -0.42
N ARG A 33 -14.30 2.84 -0.86
CA ARG A 33 -14.04 2.99 -2.28
C ARG A 33 -13.91 1.57 -2.81
N LEU A 34 -14.75 1.23 -3.78
CA LEU A 34 -14.62 -0.05 -4.46
C LEU A 34 -13.19 -0.13 -5.01
N PRO A 35 -12.48 -1.24 -4.80
CA PRO A 35 -11.08 -1.38 -5.21
C PRO A 35 -10.92 -1.41 -6.73
N PHE A 36 -12.01 -1.45 -7.49
CA PHE A 36 -12.04 -1.58 -8.93
C PHE A 36 -12.46 -0.28 -9.63
N ARG A 37 -11.84 -0.05 -10.78
CA ARG A 37 -12.43 0.74 -11.86
C ARG A 37 -13.22 -0.23 -12.73
N TYR A 38 -14.29 0.25 -13.36
CA TYR A 38 -15.07 -0.56 -14.27
C TYR A 38 -14.88 -0.04 -15.70
N ASP A 39 -14.79 -0.95 -16.67
CA ASP A 39 -14.75 -0.61 -18.09
C ASP A 39 -16.14 -0.16 -18.59
N ALA A 40 -16.27 0.10 -19.91
CA ALA A 40 -17.52 0.56 -20.50
C ALA A 40 -18.63 -0.51 -20.45
N GLU A 41 -18.23 -1.77 -20.37
CA GLU A 41 -19.07 -2.95 -20.29
C GLU A 41 -19.46 -3.31 -18.85
N GLY A 42 -18.86 -2.66 -17.85
CA GLY A 42 -19.15 -2.83 -16.43
C GLY A 42 -18.35 -3.96 -15.77
N PHE A 43 -17.28 -4.46 -16.40
CA PHE A 43 -16.36 -5.43 -15.80
C PHE A 43 -15.26 -4.72 -15.00
N PRO A 44 -14.79 -5.32 -13.88
CA PRO A 44 -13.70 -4.75 -13.10
C PRO A 44 -12.39 -4.79 -13.90
N VAL A 45 -11.75 -3.64 -14.01
CA VAL A 45 -10.43 -3.49 -14.63
C VAL A 45 -9.36 -3.90 -13.62
N GLN A 46 -8.53 -4.86 -14.01
CA GLN A 46 -7.37 -5.30 -13.24
C GLN A 46 -6.20 -4.35 -13.48
N ASP A 47 -6.01 -3.43 -12.55
CA ASP A 47 -4.98 -2.40 -12.63
C ASP A 47 -3.92 -2.67 -11.54
N LYS A 48 -2.65 -2.72 -11.92
CA LYS A 48 -1.56 -2.86 -10.95
C LYS A 48 -1.51 -1.65 -10.02
N ARG A 49 -1.38 -1.89 -8.72
CA ARG A 49 -1.19 -0.89 -7.68
C ARG A 49 0.29 -0.68 -7.44
N PHE A 50 0.70 0.58 -7.41
CA PHE A 50 2.06 0.98 -7.07
C PHE A 50 2.08 1.62 -5.70
N GLU A 51 3.14 1.33 -4.95
CA GLU A 51 3.36 1.91 -3.63
C GLU A 51 3.54 3.43 -3.71
N ARG A 52 3.00 4.13 -2.71
CA ARG A 52 3.12 5.59 -2.62
C ARG A 52 4.55 6.05 -2.35
N HIS A 53 5.28 5.31 -1.53
CA HIS A 53 6.64 5.62 -1.09
C HIS A 53 7.48 4.34 -1.14
N VAL A 54 8.16 4.11 -2.27
CA VAL A 54 9.03 2.95 -2.45
C VAL A 54 10.47 3.21 -1.97
N GLN A 55 10.84 4.45 -1.64
CA GLN A 55 12.17 4.72 -1.09
C GLN A 55 12.30 4.25 0.36
N ARG A 56 13.50 3.80 0.74
CA ARG A 56 13.83 3.48 2.11
C ARG A 56 13.77 4.74 2.97
N ASP A 57 12.92 4.75 3.98
CA ASP A 57 12.90 5.80 5.00
C ASP A 57 12.80 5.22 6.42
N PHE A 58 13.17 6.01 7.42
CA PHE A 58 13.16 5.55 8.81
C PHE A 58 11.74 5.37 9.39
N PHE A 59 10.70 5.81 8.69
CA PHE A 59 9.33 5.86 9.20
C PHE A 59 8.46 4.71 8.69
N HIS A 60 8.67 4.30 7.45
CA HIS A 60 7.90 3.28 6.73
C HIS A 60 8.77 2.05 6.46
N HIS A 61 10.05 2.24 6.08
CA HIS A 61 10.93 1.18 5.57
C HIS A 61 12.27 1.11 6.29
N PHE A 62 12.27 0.66 7.55
CA PHE A 62 13.52 0.49 8.30
C PHE A 62 14.39 -0.66 7.75
N SER A 63 13.75 -1.72 7.24
CA SER A 63 14.45 -2.82 6.56
C SER A 63 14.77 -2.46 5.11
N ARG A 64 15.86 -3.01 4.59
CA ARG A 64 16.15 -2.97 3.15
C ARG A 64 15.30 -3.97 2.38
N THR A 65 14.85 -5.05 3.01
CA THR A 65 14.10 -6.12 2.37
C THR A 65 12.68 -5.65 2.04
N VAL A 66 12.27 -5.85 0.79
CA VAL A 66 10.92 -5.53 0.29
C VAL A 66 10.00 -6.75 0.41
N TYR A 67 10.54 -7.91 0.06
CA TYR A 67 9.81 -9.16 -0.02
C TYR A 67 10.36 -10.16 0.99
N ASP A 68 9.48 -10.71 1.80
CA ASP A 68 9.79 -11.75 2.76
C ASP A 68 9.38 -13.12 2.16
N PRO A 69 10.20 -14.17 2.33
CA PRO A 69 9.82 -15.51 1.88
C PRO A 69 8.59 -15.98 2.65
N VAL A 70 7.61 -16.55 1.96
CA VAL A 70 6.32 -16.86 2.59
C VAL A 70 6.41 -18.13 3.42
N THR A 71 5.79 -18.08 4.59
CA THR A 71 5.47 -19.26 5.39
C THR A 71 3.96 -19.51 5.39
N PRO A 72 3.49 -20.77 5.27
CA PRO A 72 2.05 -21.06 5.27
C PRO A 72 1.36 -20.48 6.52
N PRO A 73 0.24 -19.75 6.37
CA PRO A 73 -0.48 -19.21 7.51
C PRO A 73 -1.13 -20.34 8.33
N PRO A 74 -1.21 -20.22 9.66
CA PRO A 74 -1.77 -21.26 10.53
C PRO A 74 -3.26 -21.53 10.29
N TYR A 75 -3.99 -20.57 9.71
CA TYR A 75 -5.44 -20.63 9.51
C TYR A 75 -5.85 -20.63 8.02
N GLY A 76 -4.90 -20.83 7.09
CA GLY A 76 -5.17 -20.72 5.66
C GLY A 76 -5.45 -19.28 5.20
N TYR A 77 -5.92 -19.14 3.96
CA TYR A 77 -6.29 -17.87 3.35
C TYR A 77 -7.83 -17.74 3.24
N GLN A 78 -8.32 -16.56 2.89
CA GLN A 78 -9.74 -16.29 2.67
C GLN A 78 -9.95 -15.62 1.30
N GLY A 79 -11.20 -15.61 0.83
CA GLY A 79 -11.60 -14.94 -0.42
C GLY A 79 -10.77 -15.37 -1.63
N ASP A 80 -10.37 -14.39 -2.44
CA ASP A 80 -9.61 -14.64 -3.67
C ASP A 80 -8.19 -15.15 -3.38
N LYS A 81 -7.61 -14.83 -2.22
CA LYS A 81 -6.31 -15.39 -1.80
C LYS A 81 -6.37 -16.90 -1.65
N GLN A 82 -7.48 -17.42 -1.10
CA GLN A 82 -7.70 -18.87 -1.00
C GLN A 82 -7.82 -19.50 -2.39
N THR A 83 -8.55 -18.87 -3.31
CA THR A 83 -8.66 -19.34 -4.71
C THR A 83 -7.31 -19.39 -5.40
N VAL A 84 -6.48 -18.34 -5.25
CA VAL A 84 -5.12 -18.29 -5.81
C VAL A 84 -4.25 -19.38 -5.18
N TYR A 85 -4.31 -19.57 -3.87
CA TYR A 85 -3.56 -20.62 -3.17
C TYR A 85 -3.96 -22.03 -3.64
N GLU A 86 -5.24 -22.30 -3.84
CA GLU A 86 -5.72 -23.60 -4.34
C GLU A 86 -5.24 -23.88 -5.78
N GLN A 87 -5.12 -22.84 -6.60
CA GLN A 87 -4.72 -22.97 -8.01
C GLN A 87 -3.19 -22.98 -8.20
N TRP A 88 -2.46 -22.16 -7.45
CA TRP A 88 -1.02 -21.89 -7.66
C TRP A 88 -0.13 -22.39 -6.52
N GLY A 89 -0.70 -22.76 -5.38
CA GLY A 89 0.05 -23.16 -4.19
C GLY A 89 0.51 -21.96 -3.35
N LEU A 90 1.56 -22.16 -2.55
CA LEU A 90 2.14 -21.10 -1.73
C LEU A 90 2.98 -20.16 -2.61
N PRO A 91 2.83 -18.83 -2.50
CA PRO A 91 3.75 -17.91 -3.16
C PRO A 91 5.18 -18.08 -2.64
N ASP A 92 6.19 -17.79 -3.48
CA ASP A 92 7.58 -17.84 -3.05
C ASP A 92 7.90 -16.69 -2.10
N TYR A 93 7.35 -15.51 -2.41
CA TYR A 93 7.58 -14.28 -1.66
C TYR A 93 6.29 -13.48 -1.51
N GLU A 94 6.15 -12.82 -0.36
CA GLU A 94 5.11 -11.83 -0.11
C GLU A 94 5.75 -10.48 0.18
N ARG A 95 5.10 -9.44 -0.30
CA ARG A 95 5.44 -8.09 0.11
C ARG A 95 4.68 -7.76 1.36
N ARG A 96 5.35 -7.08 2.31
CA ARG A 96 4.65 -6.46 3.43
C ARG A 96 3.58 -5.50 2.90
N GLU A 97 2.42 -5.50 3.55
CA GLU A 97 1.30 -4.65 3.15
C GLU A 97 1.78 -3.19 2.98
N PHE A 98 1.47 -2.59 1.84
CA PHE A 98 1.89 -1.23 1.54
C PHE A 98 0.72 -0.36 1.12
N LYS A 99 0.87 0.96 1.29
CA LYS A 99 -0.14 1.92 0.84
C LYS A 99 0.07 2.28 -0.61
N SER A 100 -0.93 2.01 -1.45
CA SER A 100 -0.95 2.42 -2.85
C SER A 100 -0.94 3.94 -2.98
N ILE A 101 -0.63 4.45 -4.17
CA ILE A 101 -0.75 5.88 -4.50
C ILE A 101 -2.16 6.43 -4.20
N ASN A 102 -3.18 5.59 -4.34
CA ASN A 102 -4.58 5.93 -4.07
C ASN A 102 -4.96 5.77 -2.58
N GLY A 103 -4.04 5.29 -1.75
CA GLY A 103 -4.22 5.10 -0.31
C GLY A 103 -4.89 3.78 0.07
N GLU A 104 -4.91 2.79 -0.82
CA GLU A 104 -5.37 1.43 -0.55
C GLU A 104 -4.27 0.64 0.16
N GLU A 105 -4.63 -0.28 1.05
CA GLU A 105 -3.69 -1.25 1.63
C GLU A 105 -3.64 -2.46 0.71
N VAL A 106 -2.43 -2.74 0.19
CA VAL A 106 -2.20 -3.72 -0.87
C VAL A 106 -1.25 -4.79 -0.38
N ASP A 107 -1.67 -6.04 -0.58
CA ASP A 107 -0.83 -7.22 -0.42
C ASP A 107 -0.38 -7.71 -1.78
N GLU A 108 0.85 -8.19 -1.88
CA GLU A 108 1.44 -8.61 -3.15
C GLU A 108 2.18 -9.92 -2.99
N TRP A 109 1.85 -10.88 -3.85
CA TRP A 109 2.41 -12.23 -3.88
C TRP A 109 3.18 -12.45 -5.16
N LEU A 110 4.39 -12.99 -5.05
CA LEU A 110 5.25 -13.34 -6.19
C LEU A 110 5.38 -14.86 -6.32
N TYR A 111 5.24 -15.33 -7.56
CA TYR A 111 5.49 -16.71 -7.98
C TYR A 111 6.61 -16.67 -9.03
N LEU A 112 7.84 -16.98 -8.61
CA LEU A 112 9.03 -16.80 -9.45
C LEU A 112 9.12 -17.81 -10.61
N PRO A 113 8.88 -19.12 -10.42
CA PRO A 113 8.94 -20.08 -11.51
C PRO A 113 7.92 -19.77 -12.61
N GLU A 114 6.76 -19.26 -12.24
CA GLU A 114 5.66 -18.91 -13.14
C GLU A 114 5.78 -17.48 -13.71
N ASN A 115 6.74 -16.69 -13.23
CA ASN A 115 6.92 -15.28 -13.56
C ASN A 115 5.61 -14.48 -13.39
N ARG A 116 4.95 -14.66 -12.23
CA ARG A 116 3.59 -14.14 -11.98
C ARG A 116 3.52 -13.35 -10.68
N ILE A 117 2.66 -12.35 -10.68
CA ILE A 117 2.37 -11.50 -9.53
C ILE A 117 0.85 -11.40 -9.33
N PHE A 118 0.42 -11.45 -8.08
CA PHE A 118 -0.94 -11.18 -7.67
C PHE A 118 -0.96 -10.05 -6.66
N GLN A 119 -1.92 -9.14 -6.79
CA GLN A 119 -2.16 -8.13 -5.77
C GLN A 119 -3.59 -8.21 -5.23
N PHE A 120 -3.72 -7.95 -3.94
CA PHE A 120 -4.97 -8.03 -3.22
C PHE A 120 -5.20 -6.75 -2.41
N ILE A 121 -6.47 -6.37 -2.25
CA ILE A 121 -6.92 -5.38 -1.27
C ILE A 121 -7.84 -6.11 -0.30
N GLY A 122 -7.34 -6.38 0.91
CA GLY A 122 -7.96 -7.36 1.81
C GLY A 122 -7.89 -8.76 1.20
N ASP A 123 -9.04 -9.41 1.03
CA ASP A 123 -9.15 -10.75 0.44
C ASP A 123 -9.65 -10.74 -1.01
N VAL A 124 -9.64 -9.57 -1.67
CA VAL A 124 -10.12 -9.39 -3.04
C VAL A 124 -8.94 -9.15 -3.98
N MET A 125 -8.84 -9.94 -5.04
CA MET A 125 -7.77 -9.84 -6.04
C MET A 125 -8.05 -8.64 -6.96
N VAL A 126 -7.07 -7.75 -7.06
CA VAL A 126 -7.17 -6.52 -7.87
C VAL A 126 -6.26 -6.52 -9.09
N TYR A 127 -5.25 -7.38 -9.08
CA TYR A 127 -4.33 -7.54 -10.20
C TYR A 127 -3.82 -8.97 -10.28
N ASP A 128 -3.80 -9.51 -11.49
CA ASP A 128 -3.12 -10.74 -11.87
C ASP A 128 -2.33 -10.44 -13.14
N GLY A 129 -1.00 -10.61 -13.10
CA GLY A 129 -0.17 -10.30 -14.24
C GLY A 129 1.23 -10.90 -14.20
N PRO A 130 2.04 -10.62 -15.22
CA PRO A 130 3.43 -11.04 -15.25
C PRO A 130 4.27 -10.26 -14.22
N LEU A 131 5.23 -10.94 -13.62
CA LEU A 131 6.27 -10.30 -12.81
C LEU A 131 7.13 -9.41 -13.72
N THR A 132 7.30 -8.13 -13.37
CA THR A 132 8.06 -7.18 -14.19
C THR A 132 9.47 -6.97 -13.64
N ASP A 133 10.34 -6.31 -14.41
CA ASP A 133 11.71 -6.01 -13.96
C ASP A 133 11.73 -5.19 -12.67
N TYR A 134 10.73 -4.32 -12.49
CA TYR A 134 10.53 -3.54 -11.26
C TYR A 134 10.52 -4.41 -9.99
N GLU A 135 9.69 -5.46 -9.96
CA GLU A 135 9.65 -6.36 -8.79
C GLU A 135 10.90 -7.20 -8.67
N GLN A 136 11.49 -7.63 -9.80
CA GLN A 136 12.75 -8.39 -9.77
C GLN A 136 13.90 -7.55 -9.19
N ILE A 137 13.96 -6.26 -9.52
CA ILE A 137 14.94 -5.32 -8.94
C ILE A 137 14.66 -5.13 -7.45
N LEU A 138 13.42 -4.89 -7.05
CA LEU A 138 13.06 -4.75 -5.63
C LEU A 138 13.35 -6.03 -4.82
N LEU A 139 13.10 -7.20 -5.38
CA LEU A 139 13.42 -8.49 -4.77
C LEU A 139 14.93 -8.66 -4.57
N ARG A 140 15.72 -8.32 -5.60
CA ARG A 140 17.18 -8.50 -5.57
C ARG A 140 17.92 -7.45 -4.76
N ARG A 141 17.49 -6.19 -4.85
CA ARG A 141 18.21 -5.03 -4.29
C ARG A 141 17.56 -4.47 -3.03
N GLY A 142 16.31 -4.81 -2.78
CA GLY A 142 15.52 -4.21 -1.72
C GLY A 142 15.00 -2.82 -2.09
N TYR A 143 14.59 -2.07 -1.08
CA TYR A 143 14.10 -0.70 -1.23
C TYR A 143 15.24 0.24 -1.70
N PRO A 144 15.02 1.05 -2.75
CA PRO A 144 16.00 2.04 -3.19
C PRO A 144 16.23 3.12 -2.13
N SER A 145 17.41 3.73 -2.13
CA SER A 145 17.71 4.85 -1.23
C SER A 145 16.91 6.10 -1.59
N ARG A 146 16.65 6.30 -2.89
CA ARG A 146 15.78 7.35 -3.42
C ARG A 146 14.96 6.81 -4.57
N SER A 147 13.73 7.30 -4.72
CA SER A 147 12.87 6.95 -5.85
C SER A 147 12.18 8.19 -6.40
N GLU A 148 12.17 8.33 -7.71
CA GLU A 148 11.38 9.36 -8.40
C GLU A 148 10.30 8.69 -9.23
N VAL A 149 9.11 9.28 -9.22
CA VAL A 149 7.96 8.78 -9.98
C VAL A 149 7.39 9.92 -10.80
N GLN A 150 7.30 9.72 -12.10
CA GLN A 150 6.71 10.67 -13.04
C GLN A 150 5.60 9.98 -13.83
N MET A 151 4.47 10.67 -13.98
CA MET A 151 3.44 10.28 -14.95
C MET A 151 3.54 11.21 -16.15
N THR A 152 3.69 10.66 -17.34
CA THR A 152 3.68 11.44 -18.59
C THR A 152 2.24 11.79 -18.99
N ASP A 153 2.08 12.77 -19.88
CA ASP A 153 0.77 13.16 -20.43
C ASP A 153 0.05 12.02 -21.17
N THR A 154 0.81 11.01 -21.61
CA THR A 154 0.28 9.81 -22.28
C THR A 154 -0.20 8.73 -21.31
N GLY A 155 -0.08 8.96 -19.99
CA GLY A 155 -0.38 7.96 -18.97
C GLY A 155 0.71 6.91 -18.78
N THR A 156 1.86 7.07 -19.42
CA THR A 156 3.03 6.23 -19.17
C THR A 156 3.65 6.62 -17.82
N ARG A 157 3.84 5.63 -16.95
CA ARG A 157 4.54 5.77 -15.68
C ARG A 157 6.04 5.57 -15.90
N ILE A 158 6.84 6.50 -15.40
CA ILE A 158 8.29 6.42 -15.36
C ILE A 158 8.72 6.40 -13.89
N ASP A 159 9.53 5.42 -13.51
CA ASP A 159 10.11 5.31 -12.17
C ASP A 159 11.63 5.32 -12.29
N VAL A 160 12.29 6.00 -11.36
CA VAL A 160 13.75 6.00 -11.25
C VAL A 160 14.12 5.53 -9.86
N PHE A 161 14.87 4.43 -9.78
CA PHE A 161 15.42 3.92 -8.53
C PHE A 161 16.89 4.23 -8.43
N VAL A 162 17.27 4.84 -7.32
CA VAL A 162 18.66 5.14 -7.01
C VAL A 162 19.08 4.34 -5.78
N TYR A 163 20.07 3.47 -5.97
CA TYR A 163 20.73 2.75 -4.91
C TYR A 163 22.10 3.38 -4.67
N ASP A 164 22.24 3.99 -3.49
CA ASP A 164 23.47 4.60 -3.01
C ASP A 164 23.68 4.34 -1.52
N GLY A 165 24.90 4.55 -1.03
CA GLY A 165 25.18 4.51 0.40
C GLY A 165 26.65 4.54 0.73
N VAL A 166 26.96 4.84 2.00
CA VAL A 166 28.34 4.97 2.50
C VAL A 166 29.17 3.69 2.31
N PHE A 167 28.51 2.53 2.27
CA PHE A 167 29.14 1.22 2.05
C PHE A 167 28.86 0.64 0.66
N GLN A 168 28.21 1.40 -0.23
CA GLN A 168 28.02 1.05 -1.63
C GLN A 168 28.96 1.92 -2.46
N PRO A 169 30.06 1.36 -2.98
CA PRO A 169 31.10 2.13 -3.65
C PRO A 169 30.65 2.67 -5.02
N MET A 170 29.49 2.24 -5.52
CA MET A 170 28.98 2.57 -6.84
C MET A 170 27.51 2.98 -6.73
N LEU A 171 27.18 4.06 -7.43
CA LEU A 171 25.82 4.54 -7.62
C LEU A 171 25.15 3.66 -8.67
N GLU A 172 24.05 3.01 -8.34
CA GLU A 172 23.26 2.27 -9.33
C GLU A 172 21.92 2.98 -9.54
N GLU A 173 21.61 3.31 -10.80
CA GLU A 173 20.35 3.93 -11.20
C GLU A 173 19.61 3.04 -12.20
N TYR A 174 18.33 2.77 -11.91
CA TYR A 174 17.46 1.96 -12.74
C TYR A 174 16.27 2.81 -13.17
N HIS A 175 16.05 2.95 -14.47
CA HIS A 175 14.89 3.65 -15.03
C HIS A 175 13.90 2.63 -15.54
N PHE A 176 12.65 2.78 -15.14
CA PHE A 176 11.55 1.92 -15.53
C PHE A 176 10.51 2.70 -16.32
N GLN A 177 9.88 2.02 -17.27
CA GLN A 177 8.68 2.48 -17.95
C GLN A 177 7.59 1.43 -17.79
N ASN A 178 6.49 1.79 -17.11
CA ASN A 178 5.40 0.87 -16.77
C ASN A 178 5.87 -0.44 -16.11
N GLY A 179 6.90 -0.35 -15.26
CA GLY A 179 7.47 -1.49 -14.53
C GLY A 179 8.54 -2.30 -15.28
N TYR A 180 8.85 -1.98 -16.54
CA TYR A 180 9.91 -2.63 -17.31
C TYR A 180 11.18 -1.77 -17.33
N LEU A 181 12.35 -2.40 -17.22
CA LEU A 181 13.62 -1.69 -17.19
C LEU A 181 13.96 -1.16 -18.58
N THR A 182 14.12 0.17 -18.71
CA THR A 182 14.48 0.82 -19.97
C THR A 182 15.93 1.26 -20.01
N GLN A 183 16.50 1.62 -18.86
CA GLN A 183 17.88 2.06 -18.74
C GLN A 183 18.47 1.68 -17.39
N PHE A 184 19.75 1.30 -17.40
CA PHE A 184 20.57 1.08 -16.20
C PHE A 184 21.84 1.91 -16.31
N GLN A 185 22.19 2.63 -15.25
CA GLN A 185 23.42 3.41 -15.18
C GLN A 185 24.21 3.04 -13.92
N GLU A 186 25.52 2.92 -14.06
CA GLU A 186 26.45 2.68 -12.97
C GLU A 186 27.42 3.86 -12.88
N GLY A 187 27.30 4.63 -11.80
CA GLY A 187 28.15 5.77 -11.49
C GLY A 187 29.29 5.39 -10.54
N ARG A 188 30.45 6.01 -10.74
CA ARG A 188 31.59 5.94 -9.81
C ARG A 188 31.60 7.12 -8.85
#